data_AF-V8ARY5-F1
#
_entry.id   AF-V8ARY5-F1
#
_cell.length_a   1.000
_cell.length_b   1.000
_cell.length_c   1.000
_cell.angle_alpha   90.00
_cell.angle_beta   90.00
_cell.angle_gamma   90.00
#
_symmetry.space_group_name_H-M   'P 1'
#
loop_
_entity.id
_entity.type
_entity.pdbx_description
1 polymer ?
#
loop_
_entity_poly.entity_id
_entity_poly.type
_entity_poly.pdbx_seq_one_letter_code
_entity_poly.pdbx_strand_id
1 'polypeptide(L)' 'MTVGTDDISGNVLFYEACGFEYTHKIKNYFIDHYSFPIYEDGKQLKDKCYLRKEL' A
#
# COMPACT_ATOMS: atom_id res chain seq x y z
N MET A 1 -12.36 -1.94 9.92
CA MET A 1 -12.02 -2.45 8.57
C MET A 1 -10.56 -2.14 8.25
N THR A 2 -9.83 -3.06 7.62
CA THR A 2 -8.41 -2.90 7.25
C THR A 2 -8.23 -3.07 5.75
N VAL A 3 -7.43 -2.21 5.13
CA VAL A 3 -7.06 -2.26 3.70
C VAL A 3 -5.55 -2.29 3.54
N GLY A 4 -5.07 -2.90 2.47
CA GLY A 4 -3.66 -2.95 2.10
C GLY A 4 -3.45 -2.38 0.71
N THR A 5 -2.48 -1.48 0.55
CA THR A 5 -2.18 -0.78 -0.70
C THR A 5 -0.67 -0.60 -0.89
N ASP A 6 -0.24 -0.21 -2.09
CA ASP A 6 1.09 0.34 -2.34
C ASP A 6 1.18 1.82 -1.91
N ASP A 7 2.41 2.33 -1.77
CA ASP A 7 2.73 3.71 -1.41
C ASP A 7 3.07 4.63 -2.59
N ILE A 8 2.99 4.13 -3.82
CA ILE A 8 3.41 4.86 -5.03
C ILE A 8 2.21 5.50 -5.74
N SER A 9 1.10 4.78 -5.87
CA SER A 9 -0.07 5.14 -6.68
C SER A 9 -0.91 6.30 -6.12
N GLY A 10 -0.53 6.86 -4.97
CA GLY A 10 -1.34 7.86 -4.25
C GLY A 10 -2.53 7.28 -3.48
N ASN A 11 -2.70 5.96 -3.48
CA ASN A 11 -3.80 5.25 -2.81
C ASN A 11 -3.84 5.50 -1.30
N VAL A 12 -2.68 5.70 -0.65
CA VAL A 12 -2.61 6.06 0.78
C VAL A 12 -3.40 7.35 1.04
N LEU A 13 -3.14 8.41 0.26
CA LEU A 13 -3.82 9.70 0.41
C LEU A 13 -5.33 9.57 0.11
N PHE A 14 -5.69 8.75 -0.88
CA PHE A 14 -7.10 8.48 -1.19
C PHE A 14 -7.83 7.82 0.00
N TYR A 15 -7.22 6.80 0.62
CA TYR A 15 -7.82 6.13 1.77
C TYR A 15 -7.85 7.02 3.01
N GLU A 16 -6.82 7.84 3.23
CA GLU A 16 -6.81 8.86 4.29
C GLU A 16 -7.96 9.87 4.10
N ALA A 17 -8.19 10.35 2.88
CA ALA A 17 -9.33 11.21 2.56
C ALA A 17 -10.70 10.52 2.79
N CYS A 18 -10.75 9.19 2.72
CA CYS A 18 -11.93 8.39 3.04
C CYS A 18 -12.10 8.10 4.55
N GLY A 19 -11.21 8.62 5.39
CA GLY A 19 -11.21 8.45 6.84
C GLY A 19 -10.58 7.14 7.33
N PHE A 20 -9.67 6.54 6.56
CA PHE A 20 -8.77 5.51 7.06
C PHE A 20 -7.52 6.15 7.65
N GLU A 21 -6.92 5.50 8.64
CA GLU A 21 -5.66 5.93 9.23
C GLU A 21 -4.55 4.94 8.86
N TYR A 22 -3.39 5.46 8.48
CA TYR A 22 -2.21 4.63 8.27
C TYR A 22 -1.82 3.90 9.55
N THR A 23 -1.44 2.62 9.42
CA THR A 23 -1.06 1.79 10.58
C THR A 23 0.40 1.37 10.52
N HIS A 24 0.78 0.63 9.48
CA HIS A 24 2.12 0.08 9.33
C HIS A 24 2.37 -0.33 7.86
N LYS A 25 3.60 -0.71 7.57
CA LYS A 25 3.99 -1.27 6.27
C LYS A 25 4.74 -2.58 6.43
N ILE A 26 4.58 -3.46 5.46
CA ILE A 26 5.40 -4.65 5.28
C ILE A 26 6.43 -4.34 4.20
N LYS A 27 7.70 -4.30 4.59
CA LYS A 27 8.81 -4.05 3.68
C LYS A 27 8.95 -5.19 2.67
N ASN A 28 9.25 -4.88 1.41
CA ASN A 28 9.50 -5.83 0.32
C ASN A 28 8.36 -6.81 0.01
N TYR A 29 7.13 -6.57 0.52
CA TYR A 29 6.00 -7.46 0.30
C TYR A 29 5.83 -7.85 -1.18
N PHE A 30 5.89 -6.90 -2.11
CA PHE A 30 5.70 -7.19 -3.54
C PHE A 30 6.86 -7.97 -4.15
N ILE A 31 8.09 -7.75 -3.67
CA ILE A 31 9.28 -8.50 -4.11
C ILE A 31 9.19 -9.96 -3.64
N ASP A 32 8.74 -10.17 -2.41
CA ASP A 32 8.75 -11.48 -1.78
C ASP A 32 7.57 -12.35 -2.22
N HIS A 33 6.47 -11.75 -2.68
CA HIS A 33 5.21 -12.45 -3.00
C HIS A 33 4.93 -12.58 -4.52
N TYR A 34 5.66 -11.88 -5.38
CA TYR A 34 5.46 -11.93 -6.83
C TYR A 34 6.77 -12.31 -7.56
N SER A 35 6.67 -13.24 -8.51
CA SER A 35 7.83 -13.74 -9.27
C SER A 35 8.41 -12.71 -10.24
N PHE A 36 7.67 -11.65 -10.56
CA PHE A 36 8.10 -10.57 -11.44
C PHE A 36 7.91 -9.21 -10.76
N PRO A 37 8.84 -8.25 -10.99
CA PRO A 37 8.73 -6.92 -10.42
C PRO A 37 7.50 -6.18 -10.97
N ILE A 38 6.73 -5.58 -10.07
CA ILE A 38 5.55 -4.77 -10.42
C ILE A 38 5.97 -3.30 -10.42
N TYR A 39 5.50 -2.54 -11.41
CA TYR A 39 5.79 -1.11 -11.56
C TYR A 39 4.51 -0.32 -11.71
N GLU A 40 4.49 0.86 -11.08
CA GLU A 40 3.47 1.90 -11.25
C GLU A 40 4.18 3.24 -11.50
N ASP A 41 3.74 4.01 -12.49
CA ASP A 41 4.37 5.30 -12.87
C ASP A 41 5.92 5.20 -13.02
N GLY A 42 6.39 4.10 -13.61
CA GLY A 42 7.82 3.81 -13.78
C GLY A 42 8.59 3.47 -12.49
N LYS A 43 7.94 3.44 -11.33
CA LYS A 43 8.54 3.09 -10.04
C LYS A 43 8.16 1.67 -9.64
N GLN A 44 9.15 0.91 -9.19
CA GLN A 44 8.90 -0.46 -8.72
C GLN A 44 8.15 -0.44 -7.39
N LEU A 45 7.05 -1.17 -7.30
CA LEU A 45 6.37 -1.43 -6.04
C LEU A 45 7.19 -2.42 -5.21
N LYS A 46 7.46 -2.08 -3.95
CA LYS A 46 8.28 -2.90 -3.05
C LYS A 46 7.54 -3.21 -1.76
N ASP A 47 7.11 -2.16 -1.07
CA ASP A 47 6.47 -2.25 0.23
C ASP A 47 4.94 -2.28 0.09
N LYS A 48 4.25 -2.89 1.06
CA LYS A 48 2.78 -2.83 1.18
C LYS A 48 2.40 -2.07 2.45
N CYS A 49 1.62 -1.02 2.31
CA CYS A 49 1.08 -0.21 3.40
C CYS A 49 -0.30 -0.69 3.83
N TYR A 50 -0.58 -0.67 5.12
CA TYR A 50 -1.88 -0.99 5.69
C TYR A 50 -2.51 0.23 6.36
N LEU A 51 -3.79 0.42 6.10
CA LEU A 51 -4.61 1.44 6.74
C LEU A 51 -5.85 0.81 7.39
N ARG A 52 -6.38 1.45 8.43
CA ARG A 52 -7.52 0.96 9.20
C ARG A 52 -8.53 2.08 9.43
N LYS A 53 -9.81 1.74 9.39
CA LYS A 53 -10.93 2.61 9.76
C LYS A 53 -11.80 1.86 10.77
N GLU A 54 -12.07 2.46 11.92
CA GLU A 54 -13.08 1.92 12.85
C GLU A 54 -14.47 2.03 12.20
N LEU A 55 -15.27 0.98 12.35
CA LEU A 55 -16.64 0.92 11.84
C LEU A 55 -17.63 1.32 12.93
#